data_AF-A0AAN8BR37-F1
#
_entry.id   AF-A0AAN8BR37-F1
#
_cell.length_a   1.000
_cell.length_b   1.000
_cell.length_c   1.000
_cell.angle_alpha   90.00
_cell.angle_beta   90.00
_cell.angle_gamma   90.00
#
_symmetry.space_group_name_H-M   'P 1'
#
loop_
_entity.id
_entity.type
_entity.pdbx_description
1 polymer ?
#
loop_
_entity_poly.entity_id
_entity_poly.type
_entity_poly.pdbx_seq_one_letter_code
_entity_poly.pdbx_strand_id
1 'polypeptide(L)'
;MGTQLSLGVIVVALFATTVANAEIKVNCEKDSISITWRIHPMLVPFAARHFLGNCMASRFNVLPSGEGNAEFNYKLDDCNFKRLMKGKKLLYKNELTFRPDQGRVLHLMCIPSSVLIQDLRGGFLLS
;
A
#
# COMPACT_ATOMS: atom_id res chain seq x y z
N MET A 1 -29.16 -23.56 40.09
CA MET A 1 -28.06 -22.72 39.55
C MET A 1 -27.18 -23.61 38.69
N GLY A 2 -27.31 -23.52 37.37
CA GLY A 2 -26.48 -24.28 36.42
C GLY A 2 -25.96 -23.30 35.38
N THR A 3 -24.70 -22.93 35.50
CA THR A 3 -24.02 -21.94 34.65
C THR A 3 -23.73 -22.54 33.27
N GLN A 4 -24.31 -21.93 32.22
CA GLN A 4 -23.90 -22.17 30.85
C GLN A 4 -22.45 -21.75 30.64
N LEU A 5 -21.64 -22.65 30.08
CA LEU A 5 -20.33 -22.32 29.51
C LEU A 5 -20.44 -22.41 27.99
N SER A 6 -20.84 -21.31 27.37
CA SER A 6 -20.79 -21.14 25.92
C SER A 6 -19.34 -20.95 25.50
N LEU A 7 -18.76 -22.00 24.90
CA LEU A 7 -17.47 -21.98 24.20
C LEU A 7 -17.59 -21.05 22.99
N GLY A 8 -17.30 -19.77 23.20
CA GLY A 8 -17.14 -18.79 22.13
C GLY A 8 -15.85 -19.08 21.37
N VAL A 9 -15.94 -19.83 20.27
CA VAL A 9 -14.86 -19.94 19.29
C VAL A 9 -14.71 -18.56 18.64
N ILE A 10 -13.73 -17.78 19.07
CA ILE A 10 -13.32 -16.58 18.37
C ILE A 10 -12.55 -17.04 17.13
N VAL A 11 -13.26 -17.25 16.03
CA VAL A 11 -12.62 -17.39 14.72
C VAL A 11 -12.03 -16.03 14.39
N VAL A 12 -10.72 -15.89 14.64
CA VAL A 12 -9.95 -14.75 14.13
C VAL A 12 -9.86 -14.94 12.63
N ALA A 13 -10.75 -14.28 11.90
CA ALA A 13 -10.65 -14.18 10.45
C ALA A 13 -9.36 -13.41 10.13
N LEU A 14 -8.38 -14.10 9.53
CA LEU A 14 -7.32 -13.44 8.79
C LEU A 14 -7.98 -12.79 7.57
N PHE A 15 -8.27 -11.49 7.67
CA PHE A 15 -8.57 -10.69 6.50
C PHE A 15 -7.25 -10.48 5.74
N ALA A 16 -6.93 -11.41 4.85
CA ALA A 16 -6.06 -11.17 3.71
C ALA A 16 -6.97 -10.91 2.52
N THR A 17 -7.43 -9.68 2.38
CA THR A 17 -8.41 -9.28 1.38
C THR A 17 -7.70 -8.74 0.14
N THR A 18 -6.74 -9.42 -0.48
CA THR A 18 -6.01 -8.82 -1.62
C THR A 18 -6.95 -8.42 -2.77
N VAL A 19 -7.29 -7.13 -2.91
CA VAL A 19 -7.96 -6.65 -4.11
C VAL A 19 -6.88 -6.23 -5.10
N ALA A 20 -6.71 -7.06 -6.12
CA ALA A 20 -5.81 -6.84 -7.23
C ALA A 20 -6.31 -5.66 -8.08
N ASN A 21 -5.82 -4.45 -7.82
CA ASN A 21 -5.41 -3.63 -8.96
C ASN A 21 -4.22 -4.37 -9.56
N ALA A 22 -4.43 -5.07 -10.68
CA ALA A 22 -3.48 -6.02 -11.24
C ALA A 22 -2.06 -5.46 -11.51
N GLU A 23 -1.85 -4.15 -11.33
CA GLU A 23 -0.59 -3.44 -11.52
C GLU A 23 0.21 -3.15 -10.23
N ILE A 24 -0.34 -3.16 -9.00
CA ILE A 24 0.39 -2.70 -7.80
C ILE A 24 0.49 -3.76 -6.68
N LYS A 25 1.70 -4.00 -6.20
CA LYS A 25 2.02 -4.90 -5.09
C LYS A 25 2.65 -4.11 -3.96
N VAL A 26 2.18 -4.31 -2.73
CA VAL A 26 2.69 -3.63 -1.54
C VAL A 26 3.02 -4.66 -0.47
N ASN A 27 4.24 -4.60 0.05
CA ASN A 27 4.69 -5.38 1.19
C ASN A 27 5.08 -4.40 2.31
N CYS A 28 4.44 -4.53 3.47
CA CYS A 28 4.81 -3.77 4.66
C CYS A 28 5.55 -4.69 5.62
N GLU A 29 6.81 -4.36 5.89
CA GLU A 29 7.62 -5.04 6.90
C GLU A 29 7.57 -4.27 8.21
N LYS A 30 8.40 -4.66 9.19
CA LYS A 30 8.39 -4.07 10.54
C LYS A 30 8.69 -2.57 10.53
N ASP A 31 9.66 -2.14 9.72
CA ASP A 31 10.20 -0.79 9.66
C ASP A 31 10.40 -0.29 8.22
N SER A 32 9.97 -1.09 7.23
CA SER A 32 10.15 -0.80 5.80
C SER A 32 8.88 -1.07 5.00
N ILE A 33 8.83 -0.50 3.81
CA ILE A 33 7.81 -0.74 2.81
C ILE A 33 8.46 -1.01 1.46
N SER A 34 7.92 -1.99 0.75
CA SER A 34 8.31 -2.34 -0.62
C SER A 34 7.07 -2.31 -1.49
N ILE A 35 7.03 -1.36 -2.42
CA ILE A 35 5.95 -1.23 -3.41
C ILE A 35 6.54 -1.57 -4.78
N THR A 36 5.89 -2.47 -5.51
CA THR A 36 6.17 -2.72 -6.92
C THR A 36 4.96 -2.31 -7.73
N TRP A 37 5.14 -1.39 -8.66
CA TRP A 37 4.08 -0.88 -9.51
C TRP A 37 4.45 -1.10 -10.98
N ARG A 38 3.66 -1.95 -11.66
CA ARG A 38 3.67 -2.07 -13.11
C ARG A 38 2.96 -0.86 -13.73
N ILE A 39 3.56 -0.32 -14.77
CA ILE A 39 3.10 0.88 -15.46
C ILE A 39 2.89 0.53 -16.92
N HIS A 40 1.68 0.77 -17.43
CA HIS A 40 1.36 0.58 -18.84
C HIS A 40 2.39 1.27 -19.79
N PRO A 41 2.74 0.67 -20.94
CA PRO A 41 3.80 1.18 -21.84
C PRO A 41 3.63 2.66 -22.24
N MET A 42 2.40 3.10 -22.48
CA MET A 42 2.09 4.50 -22.82
C MET A 42 2.44 5.50 -21.70
N LEU A 43 2.52 5.04 -20.46
CA LEU A 43 2.83 5.84 -19.27
C LEU A 43 4.29 5.73 -18.82
N VAL A 44 5.10 4.87 -19.46
CA VAL A 44 6.52 4.69 -19.15
C VAL A 44 7.33 6.00 -19.24
N PRO A 45 7.15 6.86 -20.27
CA PRO A 45 7.84 8.15 -20.32
C PRO A 45 7.51 9.08 -19.14
N PHE A 46 6.42 8.78 -18.44
CA PHE A 46 5.93 9.53 -17.29
C PHE A 46 6.23 8.81 -15.96
N ALA A 47 6.98 7.72 -15.94
CA ALA A 47 7.18 6.93 -14.72
C ALA A 47 7.81 7.73 -13.56
N ALA A 48 8.72 8.68 -13.85
CA ALA A 48 9.34 9.57 -12.87
C ALA A 48 8.34 10.51 -12.15
N ARG A 49 7.09 10.55 -12.61
CA ARG A 49 6.01 11.33 -12.02
C ARG A 49 5.30 10.62 -10.88
N HIS A 50 5.63 9.35 -10.60
CA HIS A 50 5.09 8.62 -9.45
C HIS A 50 5.92 8.89 -8.19
N PHE A 51 5.24 9.31 -7.13
CA PHE A 51 5.86 9.64 -5.84
C PHE A 51 5.15 8.94 -4.69
N LEU A 52 5.93 8.39 -3.76
CA LEU A 52 5.47 7.94 -2.46
C LEU A 52 5.76 9.06 -1.44
N GLY A 53 4.73 9.83 -1.08
CA GLY A 53 4.89 11.05 -0.29
C GLY A 53 5.77 12.06 -1.01
N ASN A 54 7.02 12.22 -0.54
CA ASN A 54 8.05 13.05 -1.18
C ASN A 54 9.18 12.26 -1.85
N CYS A 55 9.12 10.92 -1.84
CA CYS A 55 10.12 10.06 -2.47
C CYS A 55 9.77 9.70 -3.91
N MET A 56 10.77 9.66 -4.79
CA MET A 56 10.68 9.06 -6.11
C MET A 56 10.73 7.52 -6.04
N ALA A 57 10.58 6.84 -7.16
CA ALA A 57 10.87 5.40 -7.23
C ALA A 57 12.35 5.14 -6.92
N SER A 58 12.62 4.18 -6.04
CA SER A 58 13.97 3.71 -5.71
C SER A 58 14.65 3.03 -6.90
N ARG A 59 13.87 2.33 -7.73
CA ARG A 59 14.31 1.73 -8.99
C ARG A 59 13.20 1.84 -10.02
N PHE A 60 13.60 1.93 -11.29
CA PHE A 60 12.69 1.88 -12.43
C PHE A 60 13.31 1.08 -13.56
N ASN A 61 12.56 0.11 -14.09
CA ASN A 61 12.99 -0.74 -15.21
C ASN A 61 11.90 -0.82 -16.27
N VAL A 62 12.28 -0.93 -17.54
CA VAL A 62 11.34 -1.23 -18.64
C VAL A 62 11.42 -2.72 -18.94
N LEU A 63 10.28 -3.41 -18.88
CA LEU A 63 10.15 -4.83 -19.17
C LEU A 63 10.21 -5.06 -20.69
N PRO A 64 10.55 -6.29 -21.15
CA PRO A 64 10.56 -6.62 -22.58
C PRO A 64 9.20 -6.45 -23.28
N SER A 65 8.09 -6.46 -22.52
CA SER A 65 6.74 -6.17 -22.98
C SER A 65 6.48 -4.69 -23.28
N GLY A 66 7.43 -3.80 -22.93
CA GLY A 66 7.29 -2.35 -23.00
C GLY A 66 6.66 -1.73 -21.76
N GLU A 67 6.21 -2.53 -20.79
CA GLU A 67 5.69 -2.04 -19.50
C GLU A 67 6.81 -1.50 -18.62
N GLY A 68 6.52 -0.51 -17.78
CA GLY A 68 7.43 -0.05 -16.73
C GLY A 68 7.24 -0.84 -15.45
N ASN A 69 8.30 -0.97 -14.66
CA ASN A 69 8.26 -1.51 -13.31
C ASN A 69 8.94 -0.52 -12.37
N ALA A 70 8.15 0.20 -11.57
CA ALA A 70 8.60 1.14 -10.57
C ALA A 70 8.63 0.47 -9.19
N GLU A 71 9.75 0.58 -8.49
CA GLU A 71 9.93 0.03 -7.15
C GLU A 71 10.14 1.14 -6.14
N PHE A 72 9.42 1.11 -5.02
CA PHE A 72 9.61 2.00 -3.87
C PHE A 72 10.00 1.14 -2.67
N ASN A 73 11.28 1.15 -2.33
CA ASN A 73 11.82 0.42 -1.18
C ASN A 73 12.37 1.44 -0.19
N TYR A 74 11.63 1.73 0.87
CA TYR A 74 11.94 2.81 1.81
C TYR A 74 11.65 2.40 3.26
N LYS A 75 12.29 3.08 4.22
CA LYS A 75 11.91 2.92 5.62
C LYS A 75 10.61 3.67 5.89
N LEU A 76 9.85 3.20 6.88
CA LEU A 76 8.62 3.84 7.33
C LEU A 76 8.86 5.17 8.07
N ASP A 77 10.12 5.50 8.39
CA ASP A 77 10.53 6.80 8.91
C ASP A 77 11.00 7.77 7.79
N ASP A 78 11.12 7.28 6.54
CA ASP A 78 11.44 8.09 5.37
C ASP A 78 10.15 8.61 4.70
N CYS A 79 10.28 9.24 3.53
CA CYS A 79 9.17 9.54 2.61
C CYS A 79 7.94 10.28 3.17
N ASN A 80 8.09 10.96 4.32
CA ASN A 80 7.03 11.64 5.07
C ASN A 80 5.84 10.75 5.44
N PHE A 81 6.10 9.50 5.81
CA PHE A 81 5.07 8.64 6.40
C PHE A 81 4.47 9.27 7.67
N LYS A 82 3.14 9.35 7.71
CA LYS A 82 2.39 9.81 8.89
C LYS A 82 2.23 8.64 9.85
N ARG A 83 2.91 8.72 10.98
CA ARG A 83 2.77 7.77 12.09
C ARG A 83 1.48 8.03 12.86
N LEU A 84 0.65 7.00 13.05
CA LEU A 84 -0.63 7.08 13.75
C LEU A 84 -0.79 5.95 14.75
N MET A 85 -1.22 6.29 15.96
CA MET A 85 -1.59 5.32 16.99
C MET A 85 -3.10 5.13 17.00
N LYS A 86 -3.58 3.92 16.72
CA LYS A 86 -5.01 3.55 16.83
C LYS A 86 -5.17 2.47 17.89
N GLY A 87 -5.57 2.87 19.10
CA GLY A 87 -5.55 2.00 20.27
C GLY A 87 -4.12 1.53 20.55
N LYS A 88 -3.92 0.20 20.58
CA LYS A 88 -2.58 -0.42 20.76
C LYS A 88 -1.85 -0.71 19.44
N LYS A 89 -2.43 -0.34 18.29
CA LYS A 89 -1.84 -0.61 16.97
C LYS A 89 -1.13 0.64 16.45
N LEU A 90 0.10 0.44 16.00
CA LEU A 90 0.88 1.44 15.27
C LEU A 90 0.58 1.32 13.77
N LEU A 91 0.24 2.43 13.14
CA LEU A 91 -0.06 2.53 11.71
C LEU A 91 0.85 3.57 11.07
N TYR A 92 1.26 3.32 9.83
CA TYR A 92 1.98 4.28 9.01
C TYR A 92 1.15 4.59 7.78
N LYS A 93 0.89 5.87 7.49
CA LYS A 93 0.13 6.30 6.32
C LYS A 93 0.97 7.08 5.35
N ASN A 94 0.79 6.85 4.06
CA ASN A 94 1.37 7.67 3.00
C ASN A 94 0.47 7.68 1.77
N GLU A 95 0.85 8.48 0.79
CA GLU A 95 0.12 8.65 -0.46
C GLU A 95 1.05 8.33 -1.63
N LEU A 96 0.57 7.49 -2.53
CA LEU A 96 1.17 7.29 -3.83
C LEU A 96 0.46 8.19 -4.83
N THR A 97 1.21 9.12 -5.40
CA THR A 97 0.69 10.21 -6.24
C THR A 97 1.35 10.19 -7.60
N PHE A 98 0.62 10.59 -8.64
CA PHE A 98 1.16 10.90 -9.95
C PHE A 98 1.15 12.43 -10.12
N ARG A 99 2.24 13.06 -10.56
CA ARG A 99 2.34 14.54 -10.65
C ARG A 99 2.75 14.98 -12.05
N PRO A 100 2.18 16.02 -12.67
CA PRO A 100 1.34 17.07 -12.06
C PRO A 100 -0.16 16.72 -11.99
N ASP A 101 -0.58 15.57 -12.52
CA ASP A 101 -1.99 15.18 -12.60
C ASP A 101 -2.56 14.79 -11.22
N GLN A 102 -3.33 15.69 -10.61
CA GLN A 102 -3.95 15.52 -9.29
C GLN A 102 -5.04 14.44 -9.25
N GLY A 103 -5.30 13.74 -10.36
CA GLY A 103 -6.46 12.87 -10.49
C GLY A 103 -6.39 11.54 -9.75
N ARG A 104 -5.21 10.98 -9.45
CA ARG A 104 -5.08 9.67 -8.79
C ARG A 104 -4.15 9.73 -7.59
N VAL A 105 -4.73 9.55 -6.42
CA VAL A 105 -4.03 9.47 -5.14
C VAL A 105 -4.47 8.17 -4.46
N LEU A 106 -3.49 7.30 -4.21
CA LEU A 106 -3.68 6.05 -3.49
C LEU A 106 -3.18 6.24 -2.06
N HIS A 107 -4.07 6.17 -1.08
CA HIS A 107 -3.66 6.16 0.32
C HIS A 107 -3.22 4.75 0.70
N LEU A 108 -1.98 4.66 1.19
CA LEU A 108 -1.40 3.46 1.74
C LEU A 108 -1.44 3.55 3.27
N MET A 109 -1.91 2.49 3.93
CA MET A 109 -1.69 2.28 5.36
C MET A 109 -0.94 0.97 5.59
N CYS A 110 0.25 1.05 6.17
CA CYS A 110 0.98 -0.11 6.68
C CYS A 110 0.60 -0.37 8.14
N ILE A 111 0.23 -1.61 8.43
CA ILE A 111 0.08 -2.18 9.77
C ILE A 111 1.13 -3.28 9.89
N PRO A 112 1.77 -3.49 11.05
CA PRO A 112 2.56 -4.70 11.27
C PRO A 112 1.70 -5.93 10.94
N SER A 113 2.07 -6.65 9.88
CA SER A 113 1.37 -7.83 9.33
C SER A 113 0.17 -7.61 8.39
N SER A 114 -0.17 -6.37 7.97
CA SER A 114 -1.27 -6.13 6.99
C SER A 114 -1.11 -4.80 6.24
N VAL A 115 -1.73 -4.67 5.06
CA VAL A 115 -1.69 -3.44 4.25
C VAL A 115 -3.09 -3.00 3.88
N LEU A 116 -3.46 -1.74 4.10
CA LEU A 116 -4.69 -1.17 3.59
C LEU A 116 -4.40 -0.21 2.44
N ILE A 117 -5.06 -0.38 1.29
CA ILE A 117 -4.96 0.53 0.15
C ILE A 117 -6.33 1.18 -0.06
N GLN A 118 -6.39 2.50 -0.17
CA GLN A 118 -7.65 3.21 -0.44
C GLN A 118 -7.47 4.09 -1.67
N ASP A 119 -8.32 3.90 -2.66
CA ASP A 119 -8.35 4.74 -3.85
C ASP A 119 -9.39 5.86 -3.66
N LEU A 120 -8.95 7.11 -3.78
CA LEU A 120 -9.80 8.29 -3.58
C LEU A 120 -10.90 8.48 -4.63
N ARG A 121 -10.89 7.75 -5.76
CA ARG A 121 -12.01 7.77 -6.73
C ARG A 121 -13.18 6.85 -6.35
N GLY A 122 -13.18 6.27 -5.15
CA GLY A 122 -14.37 5.62 -4.57
C GLY A 122 -14.27 4.11 -4.34
N GLY A 123 -13.07 3.56 -4.16
CA GLY A 123 -12.86 2.15 -3.82
C GLY A 123 -12.09 1.97 -2.52
N PHE A 124 -12.72 1.35 -1.51
CA PHE A 124 -12.01 0.82 -0.34
C PHE A 124 -11.41 -0.54 -0.71
N LEU A 125 -10.08 -0.67 -0.72
CA LEU A 125 -9.40 -1.94 -0.96
C LEU A 125 -8.81 -2.40 0.39
N LEU A 126 -9.61 -3.13 1.15
CA LEU A 126 -9.06 -3.95 2.23
C LEU A 126 -8.02 -4.89 1.60
N SER A 127 -6.88 -5.16 2.23
CA SER A 127 -5.85 -6.16 1.84
C SER A 127 -5.36 -6.88 3.08
#